data_AF-A0A8R7TGQ9-F1
#
_entry.id   AF-A0A8R7TGQ9-F1
#
_cell.length_a   1.000
_cell.length_b   1.000
_cell.length_c   1.000
_cell.angle_alpha   90.00
_cell.angle_beta   90.00
_cell.angle_gamma   90.00
#
_symmetry.space_group_name_H-M   'P 1'
#
loop_
_entity.id
_entity.type
_entity.pdbx_description
1 polymer ?
#
loop_
_entity_poly.entity_id
_entity_poly.type
_entity_poly.pdbx_seq_one_letter_code
_entity_poly.pdbx_strand_id
1 'polypeptide(L)'
;MPPPPPPHPDEHVVFRLSSGLPPSMAASLFRLSRPRRVLLPLSALRLPLSTQPLPQPRDPSSPNSNRGLPAFLSFLAAAAAGGITGSVALCDAAPDHRVGGKDSTELVVRGERKRVPQQFIEELASFLGENLTVDYEERSFHGTPQNSFHKAVNVPDVVVFPKSQYEVRKIVMTCNKYKVPIVPYGGATSIEGHTLAPHGGVCIDMSSMKKIKSLHVEDMDVVVEPGVGWIELNEYLKPHGLFFPLDPGPGATIGGMCATRCSGSLAVSL
;
A
#
# COMPACT_ATOMS: atom_id res chain seq x y z
N MET A 1 20.37 16.83 -28.27
CA MET A 1 21.05 15.74 -27.55
C MET A 1 20.70 14.43 -28.23
N PRO A 2 21.66 13.53 -28.48
CA PRO A 2 21.33 12.15 -28.84
C PRO A 2 20.53 11.49 -27.69
N PRO A 3 19.68 10.50 -28.00
CA PRO A 3 19.00 9.73 -26.96
C PRO A 3 20.02 9.04 -26.04
N PRO A 4 19.72 8.88 -24.74
CA PRO A 4 20.60 8.14 -23.85
C PRO A 4 20.81 6.73 -24.40
N PRO A 5 22.03 6.17 -24.23
CA PRO A 5 22.31 4.80 -24.65
C PRO A 5 21.33 3.83 -23.97
N PRO A 6 20.97 2.71 -24.63
CA PRO A 6 20.13 1.70 -24.00
C PRO A 6 20.82 1.19 -22.72
N PRO A 7 20.07 0.98 -21.62
CA PRO A 7 20.64 0.45 -20.39
C PRO A 7 21.30 -0.90 -20.66
N HIS A 8 22.46 -1.13 -20.06
CA HIS A 8 23.16 -2.42 -20.18
C HIS A 8 22.26 -3.54 -19.62
N PRO A 9 22.24 -4.73 -20.24
CA PRO A 9 21.36 -5.83 -19.82
C PRO A 9 21.60 -6.30 -18.37
N ASP A 10 22.76 -5.96 -17.79
CA ASP A 10 23.23 -6.40 -16.47
C ASP A 10 23.32 -5.26 -15.43
N GLU A 11 22.73 -4.08 -15.70
CA GLU A 11 22.60 -3.05 -14.66
C GLU A 11 21.59 -3.49 -13.60
N HIS A 12 22.11 -4.15 -12.57
CA HIS A 12 21.34 -4.52 -11.40
C HIS A 12 21.61 -3.56 -10.25
N VAL A 13 20.60 -3.37 -9.40
CA VAL A 13 20.77 -2.66 -8.13
C VAL A 13 21.52 -3.59 -7.18
N VAL A 14 22.74 -3.19 -6.82
CA VAL A 14 23.62 -3.90 -5.88
C VAL A 14 23.41 -3.32 -4.49
N PHE A 15 23.12 -4.17 -3.51
CA PHE A 15 22.92 -3.75 -2.13
C PHE A 15 24.11 -4.16 -1.27
N ARG A 16 24.66 -3.19 -0.53
CA ARG A 16 25.71 -3.45 0.44
C ARG A 16 25.14 -4.11 1.68
N LEU A 17 25.82 -5.16 2.14
CA LEU A 17 25.50 -5.97 3.30
C LEU A 17 26.37 -5.57 4.50
N SER A 18 25.98 -6.06 5.66
CA SER A 18 26.69 -5.86 6.93
C SER A 18 27.04 -7.21 7.53
N SER A 19 28.20 -7.31 8.18
CA SER A 19 28.64 -8.51 8.88
C SER A 19 28.21 -8.51 10.35
N GLY A 20 27.91 -9.69 10.91
CA GLY A 20 27.59 -9.86 12.33
C GLY A 20 26.12 -10.20 12.60
N LEU A 21 25.76 -10.36 13.87
CA LEU A 21 24.36 -10.61 14.24
C LEU A 21 23.54 -9.31 14.13
N PRO A 22 22.35 -9.33 13.48
CA PRO A 22 21.45 -8.19 13.55
C PRO A 22 21.13 -7.90 15.03
N PRO A 23 21.12 -6.63 15.46
CA PRO A 23 21.01 -6.27 16.87
C PRO A 23 19.74 -6.78 17.55
N SER A 24 18.67 -7.05 16.78
CA SER A 24 17.45 -7.72 17.26
C SER A 24 17.72 -9.14 17.81
N MET A 25 18.72 -9.85 17.29
CA MET A 25 19.14 -11.17 17.79
C MET A 25 20.23 -11.08 18.88
N ALA A 26 21.06 -10.03 18.88
CA ALA A 26 22.04 -9.79 19.94
C ALA A 26 21.35 -9.52 21.30
N ALA A 27 20.21 -8.83 21.28
CA ALA A 27 19.39 -8.60 22.47
C ALA A 27 18.82 -9.91 23.07
N SER A 28 18.60 -10.93 22.25
CA SER A 28 18.11 -12.24 22.72
C SER A 28 19.23 -13.10 23.33
N LEU A 29 20.48 -12.93 22.88
CA LEU A 29 21.65 -13.62 23.44
C LEU A 29 22.11 -13.02 24.77
N PHE A 30 21.92 -11.72 25.00
CA PHE A 30 22.20 -11.10 26.30
C PHE A 30 21.17 -11.43 27.39
N ARG A 31 19.99 -11.96 27.03
CA ARG A 31 18.96 -12.37 28.01
C ARG A 31 19.16 -13.77 28.61
N LEU A 32 20.14 -14.54 28.13
CA LEU A 32 20.41 -15.91 28.60
C LEU A 32 21.61 -16.03 29.57
N SER A 33 22.28 -14.92 29.89
CA SER A 33 23.34 -14.91 30.91
C SER A 33 22.89 -14.16 32.16
N ARG A 34 22.01 -14.80 32.96
CA ARG A 34 21.86 -14.47 34.38
C ARG A 34 22.28 -15.70 35.21
N PRO A 35 23.07 -15.53 36.29
CA PRO A 35 23.58 -16.65 37.06
C PRO A 35 22.44 -17.37 37.78
N ARG A 36 22.56 -18.71 37.84
CA ARG A 36 21.67 -19.62 38.58
C ARG A 36 21.44 -19.12 40.00
N ARG A 37 20.20 -18.76 40.33
CA ARG A 37 19.77 -18.61 41.73
C ARG A 37 19.34 -19.97 42.29
N VAL A 38 19.90 -20.24 43.45
CA VAL A 38 19.75 -21.39 44.33
C VAL A 38 18.28 -21.74 44.60
N LEU A 39 17.98 -23.04 44.56
CA LEU A 39 16.71 -23.67 44.92
C LEU A 39 16.38 -23.39 46.41
N LEU A 40 15.19 -22.90 46.71
CA LEU A 40 14.60 -22.95 48.05
C LEU A 40 13.32 -23.82 48.02
N PRO A 41 13.02 -24.58 49.09
CA PRO A 41 12.03 -25.65 49.06
C PRO A 41 10.59 -25.13 49.11
N LEU A 42 9.69 -25.88 48.47
CA LEU A 42 8.24 -25.69 48.48
C LEU A 42 7.66 -25.83 49.89
N SER A 43 6.95 -24.80 50.37
CA SER A 43 5.88 -24.93 51.35
C SER A 43 5.01 -23.66 51.37
N ALA A 44 3.73 -23.85 51.07
CA ALA A 44 2.58 -23.02 51.44
C ALA A 44 2.55 -21.53 51.02
N LEU A 45 1.77 -21.22 49.98
CA LEU A 45 0.86 -20.08 50.04
C LEU A 45 -0.39 -20.35 49.18
N ARG A 46 -1.53 -20.52 49.86
CA ARG A 46 -2.89 -20.66 49.32
C ARG A 46 -3.35 -19.30 48.79
N LEU A 47 -3.83 -19.22 47.56
CA LEU A 47 -4.59 -18.08 47.02
C LEU A 47 -6.00 -18.54 46.64
N PRO A 48 -7.06 -17.78 46.97
CA PRO A 48 -8.44 -18.16 46.65
C PRO A 48 -8.79 -17.83 45.20
N LEU A 49 -9.47 -18.78 44.55
CA LEU A 49 -10.11 -18.64 43.24
C LEU A 49 -11.24 -17.61 43.32
N SER A 50 -11.15 -16.54 42.52
CA SER A 50 -12.27 -15.64 42.25
C SER A 50 -12.83 -15.94 40.87
N THR A 51 -14.06 -16.45 40.84
CA THR A 51 -14.83 -16.76 39.63
C THR A 51 -15.54 -15.49 39.16
N GLN A 52 -15.22 -15.00 37.96
CA GLN A 52 -16.13 -14.12 37.23
C GLN A 52 -16.75 -14.87 36.04
N PRO A 53 -18.09 -14.79 35.84
CA PRO A 53 -18.76 -15.49 34.76
C PRO A 53 -18.66 -14.77 33.41
N LEU A 54 -18.69 -15.56 32.34
CA LEU A 54 -18.66 -15.15 30.93
C LEU A 54 -19.90 -14.34 30.51
N PRO A 55 -19.80 -13.43 29.52
CA PRO A 55 -20.93 -12.67 29.01
C PRO A 55 -21.84 -13.51 28.11
N GLN A 56 -23.16 -13.39 28.28
CA GLN A 56 -24.19 -14.04 27.46
C GLN A 56 -24.63 -13.15 26.27
N PRO A 57 -25.14 -13.73 25.16
CA PRO A 57 -25.57 -12.99 23.98
C PRO A 57 -26.93 -12.30 24.17
N ARG A 58 -27.18 -11.20 23.45
CA ARG A 58 -28.45 -10.46 23.47
C ARG A 58 -29.40 -10.95 22.38
N ASP A 59 -30.61 -11.32 22.76
CA ASP A 59 -31.73 -11.55 21.85
C ASP A 59 -32.50 -10.25 21.51
N PRO A 60 -33.07 -10.13 20.29
CA PRO A 60 -33.86 -8.99 19.86
C PRO A 60 -35.37 -9.28 19.95
N SER A 61 -36.15 -8.43 20.64
CA SER A 61 -37.60 -8.31 20.36
C SER A 61 -38.29 -7.11 21.06
N SER A 62 -38.98 -6.31 20.23
CA SER A 62 -40.30 -5.69 20.45
C SER A 62 -40.46 -4.35 21.23
N PRO A 63 -41.58 -3.60 21.01
CA PRO A 63 -41.55 -2.25 20.42
C PRO A 63 -42.43 -1.24 21.22
N ASN A 64 -42.95 -0.20 20.55
CA ASN A 64 -43.89 0.87 20.96
C ASN A 64 -43.26 2.12 21.62
N SER A 65 -43.76 3.34 21.41
CA SER A 65 -44.75 3.91 20.48
C SER A 65 -44.73 5.44 20.66
N ASN A 66 -45.11 6.15 19.58
CA ASN A 66 -45.81 7.43 19.51
C ASN A 66 -45.53 8.55 20.53
N ARG A 67 -45.21 9.73 19.97
CA ARG A 67 -45.82 11.08 20.20
C ARG A 67 -44.82 12.10 19.62
N GLY A 68 -45.15 13.10 18.82
CA GLY A 68 -46.38 13.68 18.31
C GLY A 68 -45.99 15.01 17.64
N LEU A 69 -46.61 15.34 16.51
CA LEU A 69 -46.58 16.69 15.91
C LEU A 69 -47.44 17.65 16.75
N PRO A 70 -47.29 18.97 16.57
CA PRO A 70 -48.28 19.64 15.74
C PRO A 70 -47.73 20.72 14.80
N ALA A 71 -48.51 20.97 13.74
CA ALA A 71 -48.39 22.04 12.77
C ALA A 71 -49.05 23.33 13.28
N PHE A 72 -48.58 24.50 12.80
CA PHE A 72 -49.40 25.71 12.68
C PHE A 72 -49.05 26.50 11.40
N LEU A 73 -50.10 26.63 10.57
CA LEU A 73 -50.47 27.65 9.57
C LEU A 73 -50.02 29.09 9.95
N SER A 74 -49.81 30.10 9.09
CA SER A 74 -50.34 30.43 7.76
C SER A 74 -49.82 31.81 7.25
N PHE A 75 -50.16 32.12 5.98
CA PHE A 75 -50.49 33.44 5.37
C PHE A 75 -49.49 34.17 4.42
N LEU A 76 -49.80 34.01 3.12
CA LEU A 76 -49.93 34.95 1.97
C LEU A 76 -48.99 36.16 1.72
N ALA A 77 -48.40 36.10 0.51
CA ALA A 77 -48.55 36.99 -0.67
C ALA A 77 -48.07 38.46 -0.67
N ALA A 78 -47.18 38.76 -1.62
CA ALA A 78 -47.20 39.99 -2.42
C ALA A 78 -46.46 39.78 -3.76
N ALA A 79 -47.09 40.22 -4.85
CA ALA A 79 -46.57 40.23 -6.21
C ALA A 79 -46.07 41.64 -6.59
N ALA A 80 -45.03 41.74 -7.41
CA ALA A 80 -44.72 42.93 -8.21
C ALA A 80 -44.04 42.53 -9.52
N ALA A 81 -44.52 43.13 -10.60
CA ALA A 81 -44.19 42.88 -12.00
C ALA A 81 -42.87 43.56 -12.44
N GLY A 82 -42.22 42.98 -13.45
CA GLY A 82 -41.15 43.61 -14.22
C GLY A 82 -40.70 42.69 -15.36
N GLY A 83 -40.98 43.07 -16.60
CA GLY A 83 -40.68 42.29 -17.79
C GLY A 83 -39.38 42.69 -18.51
N ILE A 84 -38.94 41.73 -19.34
CA ILE A 84 -38.11 41.81 -20.56
C ILE A 84 -36.59 42.03 -20.40
N THR A 85 -35.81 40.96 -20.54
CA THR A 85 -35.10 40.58 -21.79
C THR A 85 -34.55 39.17 -21.63
N GLY A 86 -34.79 38.31 -22.62
CA GLY A 86 -34.31 36.94 -22.61
C GLY A 86 -32.81 36.86 -22.89
N SER A 87 -32.12 36.04 -22.10
CA SER A 87 -31.14 35.10 -22.64
C SER A 87 -31.24 33.83 -21.80
N VAL A 88 -31.42 32.72 -22.50
CA VAL A 88 -31.64 31.38 -21.97
C VAL A 88 -30.60 30.99 -20.92
N ALA A 89 -31.12 30.56 -19.77
CA ALA A 89 -30.39 29.93 -18.69
C ALA A 89 -29.90 28.54 -19.11
N LEU A 90 -28.63 28.25 -18.81
CA LEU A 90 -28.10 26.92 -18.53
C LEU A 90 -26.77 27.11 -17.78
N CYS A 91 -26.81 27.85 -16.67
CA CYS A 91 -25.82 27.61 -15.62
C CYS A 91 -26.32 26.39 -14.86
N ASP A 92 -25.98 25.21 -15.39
CA ASP A 92 -26.08 23.97 -14.64
C ASP A 92 -25.28 24.15 -13.35
N ALA A 93 -25.94 23.97 -12.21
CA ALA A 93 -25.32 24.09 -10.92
C ALA A 93 -24.24 23.02 -10.80
N ALA A 94 -22.97 23.41 -10.96
CA ALA A 94 -21.85 22.56 -10.60
C ALA A 94 -22.03 22.16 -9.12
N PRO A 95 -21.89 20.87 -8.76
CA PRO A 95 -22.08 20.43 -7.39
C PRO A 95 -21.12 21.18 -6.47
N ASP A 96 -21.67 21.83 -5.45
CA ASP A 96 -20.95 22.58 -4.42
C ASP A 96 -20.04 21.63 -3.64
N HIS A 97 -18.78 21.53 -4.07
CA HIS A 97 -17.73 20.87 -3.33
C HIS A 97 -17.09 21.92 -2.42
N ARG A 98 -17.63 22.09 -1.21
CA ARG A 98 -16.94 22.85 -0.16
C ARG A 98 -15.66 22.13 0.23
N VAL A 99 -14.54 22.59 -0.33
CA VAL A 99 -13.18 22.11 -0.03
C VAL A 99 -12.59 22.96 1.10
N GLY A 100 -12.16 22.30 2.18
CA GLY A 100 -11.16 22.85 3.10
C GLY A 100 -11.68 23.90 4.09
N GLY A 101 -12.31 23.43 5.17
CA GLY A 101 -12.40 24.18 6.43
C GLY A 101 -11.28 23.75 7.38
N LYS A 102 -10.95 24.56 8.39
CA LYS A 102 -9.98 24.21 9.46
C LYS A 102 -10.30 22.90 10.20
N ASP A 103 -11.47 22.32 9.95
CA ASP A 103 -11.97 21.09 10.57
C ASP A 103 -12.01 19.87 9.63
N SER A 104 -11.57 19.98 8.35
CA SER A 104 -11.55 18.81 7.44
C SER A 104 -10.18 18.12 7.46
N THR A 105 -10.05 17.03 8.21
CA THR A 105 -8.90 16.10 8.18
C THR A 105 -8.92 15.12 7.00
N GLU A 106 -9.88 15.27 6.09
CA GLU A 106 -10.07 14.36 4.96
C GLU A 106 -9.18 14.75 3.77
N LEU A 107 -8.01 14.14 3.68
CA LEU A 107 -7.09 14.29 2.53
C LEU A 107 -7.62 13.45 1.36
N VAL A 108 -8.42 14.06 0.49
CA VAL A 108 -8.88 13.44 -0.77
C VAL A 108 -7.86 13.74 -1.88
N VAL A 109 -7.25 12.69 -2.43
CA VAL A 109 -6.35 12.83 -3.59
C VAL A 109 -7.19 13.22 -4.82
N ARG A 110 -6.89 14.35 -5.46
CA ARG A 110 -7.59 14.73 -6.70
C ARG A 110 -7.15 13.81 -7.84
N GLY A 111 -8.11 13.29 -8.61
CA GLY A 111 -7.84 12.38 -9.71
C GLY A 111 -8.89 12.45 -10.80
N GLU A 112 -8.48 12.71 -12.04
CA GLU A 112 -9.34 12.62 -13.23
C GLU A 112 -9.14 11.26 -13.88
N ARG A 113 -10.23 10.47 -13.95
CA ARG A 113 -10.20 9.11 -14.52
C ARG A 113 -10.33 9.16 -16.04
N LYS A 114 -9.29 8.70 -16.74
CA LYS A 114 -9.36 8.42 -18.19
C LYS A 114 -9.33 6.91 -18.41
N ARG A 115 -10.40 6.35 -18.99
CA ARG A 115 -10.40 4.91 -19.33
C ARG A 115 -9.24 4.59 -20.27
N VAL A 116 -8.53 3.51 -19.98
CA VAL A 116 -7.52 2.97 -20.89
C VAL A 116 -8.16 2.41 -22.16
N PRO A 117 -7.53 2.55 -23.33
CA PRO A 117 -8.02 1.95 -24.57
C PRO A 117 -8.09 0.42 -24.48
N GLN A 118 -9.10 -0.21 -25.07
CA GLN A 118 -9.21 -1.68 -25.07
C GLN A 118 -8.00 -2.37 -25.73
N GLN A 119 -7.50 -1.78 -26.82
CA GLN A 119 -6.31 -2.25 -27.54
C GLN A 119 -5.06 -2.32 -26.65
N PHE A 120 -4.96 -1.47 -25.62
CA PHE A 120 -3.86 -1.52 -24.66
C PHE A 120 -3.90 -2.79 -23.82
N ILE A 121 -5.09 -3.16 -23.31
CA ILE A 121 -5.27 -4.37 -22.50
C ILE A 121 -5.02 -5.62 -23.36
N GLU A 122 -5.50 -5.63 -24.60
CA GLU A 122 -5.27 -6.73 -25.55
C GLU A 122 -3.78 -6.90 -25.88
N GLU A 123 -3.06 -5.80 -26.10
CA GLU A 123 -1.61 -5.84 -26.33
C GLU A 123 -0.86 -6.39 -25.11
N LEU A 124 -1.20 -5.94 -23.90
CA LEU A 124 -0.62 -6.50 -22.66
C LEU A 124 -0.91 -8.00 -22.53
N ALA A 125 -2.16 -8.40 -22.75
CA ALA A 125 -2.58 -9.81 -22.65
C ALA A 125 -1.83 -10.71 -23.65
N SER A 126 -1.48 -10.19 -24.84
CA SER A 126 -0.79 -10.96 -25.88
C SER A 126 0.58 -11.50 -25.46
N PHE A 127 1.27 -10.82 -24.52
CA PHE A 127 2.60 -11.25 -24.06
C PHE A 127 2.66 -11.59 -22.57
N LEU A 128 1.69 -11.19 -21.75
CA LEU A 128 1.63 -11.58 -20.33
C LEU A 128 0.81 -12.86 -20.09
N GLY A 129 -0.11 -13.20 -20.98
CA GLY A 129 -1.01 -14.34 -20.82
C GLY A 129 -1.79 -14.23 -19.50
N GLU A 130 -1.63 -15.24 -18.64
CA GLU A 130 -2.30 -15.32 -17.32
C GLU A 130 -1.74 -14.35 -16.27
N ASN A 131 -0.60 -13.68 -16.53
CA ASN A 131 0.02 -12.74 -15.58
C ASN A 131 -0.59 -11.32 -15.66
N LEU A 132 -1.88 -11.24 -15.96
CA LEU A 132 -2.66 -10.01 -16.08
C LEU A 132 -4.07 -10.28 -15.56
N THR A 133 -4.64 -9.32 -14.85
CA THR A 133 -6.02 -9.39 -14.38
C THR A 133 -6.77 -8.08 -14.57
N VAL A 134 -8.02 -8.21 -14.98
CA VAL A 134 -9.00 -7.13 -15.07
C VAL A 134 -10.13 -7.27 -14.04
N ASP A 135 -10.01 -8.27 -13.16
CA ASP A 135 -10.99 -8.55 -12.10
C ASP A 135 -11.10 -7.37 -11.13
N TYR A 136 -12.34 -7.01 -10.78
CA TYR A 136 -12.60 -5.81 -10.00
C TYR A 136 -12.03 -5.90 -8.58
N GLU A 137 -12.15 -7.05 -7.91
CA GLU A 137 -11.70 -7.20 -6.53
C GLU A 137 -10.18 -7.09 -6.44
N GLU A 138 -9.48 -7.77 -7.35
CA GLU A 138 -8.02 -7.74 -7.40
C GLU A 138 -7.48 -6.32 -7.70
N ARG A 139 -8.12 -5.63 -8.64
CA ARG A 139 -7.78 -4.23 -8.96
C ARG A 139 -8.09 -3.29 -7.80
N SER A 140 -9.24 -3.47 -7.14
CA SER A 140 -9.66 -2.67 -5.99
C SER A 140 -8.69 -2.83 -4.82
N PHE A 141 -8.27 -4.06 -4.55
CA PHE A 141 -7.24 -4.37 -3.55
C PHE A 141 -5.92 -3.66 -3.86
N HIS A 142 -5.47 -3.71 -5.11
CA HIS A 142 -4.24 -3.05 -5.56
C HIS A 142 -4.30 -1.51 -5.59
N GLY A 143 -5.51 -0.93 -5.70
CA GLY A 143 -5.73 0.52 -5.67
C GLY A 143 -6.01 1.09 -4.27
N THR A 144 -6.24 0.23 -3.28
CA THR A 144 -6.60 0.62 -1.91
C THR A 144 -5.38 0.55 -0.99
N PRO A 145 -4.90 1.68 -0.45
CA PRO A 145 -3.75 1.66 0.45
C PRO A 145 -4.17 1.11 1.82
N GLN A 146 -3.54 0.03 2.27
CA GLN A 146 -3.96 -0.67 3.49
C GLN A 146 -3.47 -0.04 4.78
N ASN A 147 -2.44 0.80 4.69
CA ASN A 147 -1.78 1.42 5.85
C ASN A 147 -1.80 2.96 5.79
N SER A 148 -2.65 3.55 4.94
CA SER A 148 -2.69 5.00 4.70
C SER A 148 -4.03 5.61 5.08
N PHE A 149 -3.99 6.88 5.48
CA PHE A 149 -5.20 7.70 5.66
C PHE A 149 -5.73 8.29 4.35
N HIS A 150 -4.97 8.18 3.26
CA HIS A 150 -5.40 8.65 1.95
C HIS A 150 -6.48 7.73 1.39
N LYS A 151 -7.60 8.30 0.94
CA LYS A 151 -8.69 7.52 0.35
C LYS A 151 -8.42 7.19 -1.11
N ALA A 152 -8.72 5.95 -1.49
CA ALA A 152 -8.75 5.54 -2.89
C ALA A 152 -9.82 6.33 -3.65
N VAL A 153 -9.38 7.08 -4.66
CA VAL A 153 -10.28 7.89 -5.50
C VAL A 153 -10.65 7.15 -6.79
N ASN A 154 -9.77 6.27 -7.25
CA ASN A 154 -9.93 5.50 -8.47
C ASN A 154 -9.26 4.13 -8.30
N VAL A 155 -9.77 3.16 -9.05
CA VAL A 155 -9.23 1.80 -9.15
C VAL A 155 -8.37 1.72 -10.42
N PRO A 156 -7.20 1.05 -10.40
CA PRO A 156 -6.45 0.72 -11.62
C PRO A 156 -7.35 0.08 -12.68
N ASP A 157 -7.07 0.29 -13.96
CA ASP A 157 -7.83 -0.35 -15.04
C ASP A 157 -7.39 -1.81 -15.26
N VAL A 158 -6.14 -2.14 -14.93
CA VAL A 158 -5.57 -3.48 -15.05
C VAL A 158 -4.42 -3.66 -14.04
N VAL A 159 -4.25 -4.87 -13.52
CA VAL A 159 -3.08 -5.26 -12.72
C VAL A 159 -2.27 -6.28 -13.52
N VAL A 160 -0.94 -6.14 -13.53
CA VAL A 160 -0.02 -7.05 -14.23
C VAL A 160 1.07 -7.55 -13.30
N PHE A 161 1.50 -8.80 -13.49
CA PHE A 161 2.45 -9.51 -12.63
C PHE A 161 3.68 -9.98 -13.43
N PRO A 162 4.57 -9.06 -13.85
CA PRO A 162 5.74 -9.44 -14.62
C PRO A 162 6.63 -10.44 -13.87
N LYS A 163 7.25 -11.35 -14.61
CA LYS A 163 8.19 -12.37 -14.09
C LYS A 163 9.64 -12.12 -14.51
N SER A 164 9.88 -11.07 -15.30
CA SER A 164 11.21 -10.72 -15.79
C SER A 164 11.35 -9.24 -16.11
N GLN A 165 12.60 -8.75 -16.10
CA GLN A 165 12.94 -7.39 -16.56
C GLN A 165 12.48 -7.13 -18.01
N TYR A 166 12.49 -8.14 -18.86
CA TYR A 166 12.04 -8.03 -20.24
C TYR A 166 10.53 -7.76 -20.34
N GLU A 167 9.72 -8.43 -19.53
CA GLU A 167 8.28 -8.17 -19.44
C GLU A 167 8.01 -6.77 -18.88
N VAL A 168 8.72 -6.35 -17.82
CA VAL A 168 8.61 -4.99 -17.26
C VAL A 168 8.89 -3.95 -18.34
N ARG A 169 9.99 -4.11 -19.10
CA ARG A 169 10.34 -3.22 -20.20
C ARG A 169 9.22 -3.16 -21.25
N LYS A 170 8.67 -4.30 -21.66
CA LYS A 170 7.55 -4.35 -22.61
C LYS A 170 6.33 -3.60 -22.09
N ILE A 171 5.92 -3.85 -20.83
CA ILE A 171 4.81 -3.15 -20.19
C ILE A 171 5.02 -1.64 -20.24
N VAL A 172 6.19 -1.16 -19.80
CA VAL A 172 6.51 0.29 -19.77
C VAL A 172 6.49 0.89 -21.18
N MET A 173 7.03 0.19 -22.18
CA MET A 173 7.00 0.64 -23.57
C MET A 173 5.56 0.72 -24.12
N THR A 174 4.72 -0.28 -23.83
CA THR A 174 3.29 -0.27 -24.20
C THR A 174 2.55 0.87 -23.48
N CYS A 175 2.82 1.12 -22.19
CA CYS A 175 2.25 2.27 -21.48
C CYS A 175 2.61 3.61 -22.12
N ASN A 176 3.88 3.78 -22.51
CA ASN A 176 4.34 4.99 -23.18
C ASN A 176 3.69 5.16 -24.58
N LYS A 177 3.48 4.06 -25.31
CA LYS A 177 2.78 4.05 -26.61
C LYS A 177 1.34 4.56 -26.47
N TYR A 178 0.60 4.05 -25.49
CA TYR A 178 -0.83 4.38 -25.29
C TYR A 178 -1.08 5.56 -24.34
N LYS A 179 -0.02 6.17 -23.77
CA LYS A 179 -0.09 7.24 -22.76
C LYS A 179 -0.92 6.84 -21.55
N VAL A 180 -0.69 5.62 -21.07
CA VAL A 180 -1.36 5.06 -19.88
C VAL A 180 -0.46 5.28 -18.64
N PRO A 181 -1.00 5.82 -17.53
CA PRO A 181 -0.27 5.95 -16.27
C PRO A 181 0.16 4.61 -15.68
N ILE A 182 1.29 4.61 -14.99
CA ILE A 182 1.84 3.43 -14.30
C ILE A 182 1.80 3.68 -12.79
N VAL A 183 1.30 2.70 -12.04
CA VAL A 183 1.41 2.62 -10.58
C VAL A 183 2.25 1.40 -10.24
N PRO A 184 3.51 1.56 -9.81
CA PRO A 184 4.31 0.43 -9.36
C PRO A 184 3.79 -0.09 -8.01
N TYR A 185 3.80 -1.40 -7.84
CA TYR A 185 3.31 -2.08 -6.66
C TYR A 185 4.30 -3.14 -6.18
N GLY A 186 4.37 -3.31 -4.87
CA GLY A 186 5.28 -4.23 -4.19
C GLY A 186 4.64 -4.71 -2.89
N GLY A 187 5.28 -4.46 -1.76
CA GLY A 187 4.75 -4.88 -0.46
C GLY A 187 3.49 -4.13 0.03
N ALA A 188 3.10 -3.02 -0.61
CA ALA A 188 1.95 -2.18 -0.24
C ALA A 188 1.90 -1.71 1.23
N THR A 189 3.07 -1.62 1.88
CA THR A 189 3.21 -1.19 3.28
C THR A 189 3.30 0.32 3.45
N SER A 190 3.26 1.09 2.37
CA SER A 190 3.41 2.55 2.44
C SER A 190 2.21 3.23 3.09
N ILE A 191 2.50 4.24 3.91
CA ILE A 191 1.50 5.09 4.58
C ILE A 191 1.18 6.37 3.80
N GLU A 192 1.92 6.66 2.72
CA GLU A 192 1.84 7.92 1.97
C GLU A 192 0.93 7.85 0.73
N GLY A 193 0.26 6.71 0.52
CA GLY A 193 -0.68 6.55 -0.60
C GLY A 193 -0.03 6.26 -1.94
N HIS A 194 1.22 5.75 -1.97
CA HIS A 194 1.93 5.45 -3.23
C HIS A 194 1.24 4.44 -4.15
N THR A 195 0.36 3.58 -3.62
CA THR A 195 -0.40 2.59 -4.40
C THR A 195 -1.70 3.15 -4.99
N LEU A 196 -2.02 4.42 -4.71
CA LEU A 196 -3.21 5.07 -5.25
C LEU A 196 -3.08 5.23 -6.78
N ALA A 197 -4.18 5.04 -7.47
CA ALA A 197 -4.28 5.20 -8.92
C ALA A 197 -5.17 6.42 -9.28
N PRO A 198 -4.76 7.67 -8.96
CA PRO A 198 -5.62 8.84 -9.13
C PRO A 198 -6.12 9.03 -10.58
N HIS A 199 -5.41 8.50 -11.57
CA HIS A 199 -5.79 8.57 -12.98
C HIS A 199 -6.23 7.21 -13.58
N GLY A 200 -6.42 6.17 -12.75
CA GLY A 200 -6.53 4.80 -13.22
C GLY A 200 -5.20 4.29 -13.77
N GLY A 201 -5.22 3.57 -14.89
CA GLY A 201 -4.03 3.08 -15.58
C GLY A 201 -3.65 1.66 -15.21
N VAL A 202 -2.36 1.32 -15.31
CA VAL A 202 -1.85 -0.02 -14.99
C VAL A 202 -1.18 -0.04 -13.63
N CYS A 203 -1.57 -1.00 -12.79
CA CYS A 203 -0.80 -1.37 -11.62
C CYS A 203 0.19 -2.48 -11.99
N ILE A 204 1.49 -2.26 -11.77
CA ILE A 204 2.54 -3.25 -12.04
C ILE A 204 2.98 -3.85 -10.71
N ASP A 205 2.51 -5.06 -10.41
CA ASP A 205 2.88 -5.76 -9.18
C ASP A 205 4.15 -6.60 -9.39
N MET A 206 5.20 -6.19 -8.68
CA MET A 206 6.53 -6.82 -8.73
C MET A 206 6.64 -8.05 -7.83
N SER A 207 5.56 -8.47 -7.14
CA SER A 207 5.54 -9.58 -6.18
C SER A 207 5.99 -10.93 -6.75
N SER A 208 5.93 -11.11 -8.08
CA SER A 208 6.39 -12.32 -8.77
C SER A 208 7.90 -12.33 -9.07
N MET A 209 8.58 -11.18 -9.00
CA MET A 209 10.03 -11.06 -9.22
C MET A 209 10.79 -11.17 -7.88
N LYS A 210 10.97 -12.39 -7.39
CA LYS A 210 11.49 -12.71 -6.04
C LYS A 210 12.83 -13.46 -6.01
N LYS A 211 13.64 -13.37 -7.07
CA LYS A 211 14.93 -14.10 -7.11
C LYS A 211 16.06 -13.29 -6.48
N ILE A 212 16.90 -13.99 -5.72
CA ILE A 212 18.26 -13.55 -5.40
C ILE A 212 19.14 -13.96 -6.58
N LYS A 213 19.70 -12.97 -7.28
CA LYS A 213 20.42 -13.15 -8.54
C LYS A 213 21.88 -13.54 -8.30
N SER A 214 22.53 -12.90 -7.34
CA SER A 214 23.89 -13.23 -6.89
C SER A 214 24.15 -12.70 -5.48
N LEU A 215 25.05 -13.37 -4.77
CA LEU A 215 25.57 -12.97 -3.45
C LEU A 215 27.10 -12.98 -3.55
N HIS A 216 27.73 -11.85 -3.28
CA HIS A 216 29.19 -11.71 -3.24
C HIS A 216 29.61 -11.49 -1.80
N VAL A 217 29.99 -12.59 -1.12
CA VAL A 217 30.29 -12.58 0.33
C VAL A 217 31.51 -11.73 0.65
N GLU A 218 32.55 -11.80 -0.18
CA GLU A 218 33.81 -11.06 0.02
C GLU A 218 33.61 -9.55 -0.17
N ASP A 219 32.82 -9.16 -1.17
CA ASP A 219 32.47 -7.76 -1.45
C ASP A 219 31.35 -7.22 -0.54
N MET A 220 30.73 -8.12 0.24
CA MET A 220 29.57 -7.86 1.09
C MET A 220 28.45 -7.18 0.29
N ASP A 221 28.06 -7.77 -0.84
CA ASP A 221 26.95 -7.26 -1.62
C ASP A 221 26.04 -8.36 -2.17
N VAL A 222 24.82 -7.96 -2.54
CA VAL A 222 23.81 -8.87 -3.10
C VAL A 222 23.05 -8.20 -4.23
N VAL A 223 22.73 -8.98 -5.25
CA VAL A 223 21.84 -8.60 -6.35
C VAL A 223 20.52 -9.35 -6.22
N VAL A 224 19.42 -8.61 -6.20
CA VAL A 224 18.07 -9.17 -5.99
C VAL A 224 17.05 -8.57 -6.93
N GLU A 225 15.99 -9.31 -7.19
CA GLU A 225 14.80 -8.81 -7.85
C GLU A 225 13.93 -7.95 -6.89
N PRO A 226 13.15 -6.99 -7.41
CA PRO A 226 12.48 -5.97 -6.60
C PRO A 226 11.35 -6.49 -5.70
N GLY A 227 10.82 -7.68 -5.97
CA GLY A 227 9.76 -8.30 -5.17
C GLY A 227 10.25 -9.02 -3.92
N VAL A 228 11.57 -9.21 -3.76
CA VAL A 228 12.16 -9.85 -2.57
C VAL A 228 11.82 -9.05 -1.31
N GLY A 229 11.35 -9.74 -0.26
CA GLY A 229 11.11 -9.13 1.04
C GLY A 229 12.41 -8.94 1.83
N TRP A 230 12.54 -7.86 2.61
CA TRP A 230 13.76 -7.64 3.38
C TRP A 230 13.99 -8.70 4.48
N ILE A 231 12.91 -9.24 5.05
CA ILE A 231 12.96 -10.33 6.04
C ILE A 231 13.44 -11.63 5.36
N GLU A 232 12.84 -11.98 4.23
CA GLU A 232 13.22 -13.12 3.40
C GLU A 232 14.69 -13.04 2.98
N LEU A 233 15.16 -11.85 2.56
CA LEU A 233 16.56 -11.62 2.26
C LEU A 233 17.46 -11.88 3.48
N ASN A 234 17.08 -11.39 4.65
CA ASN A 234 17.86 -11.62 5.88
C ASN A 234 17.86 -13.09 6.33
N GLU A 235 16.78 -13.83 6.10
CA GLU A 235 16.74 -15.28 6.33
C GLU A 235 17.74 -16.01 5.41
N TYR A 236 17.81 -15.61 4.13
CA TYR A 236 18.76 -16.15 3.17
C TYR A 236 20.22 -15.82 3.53
N LEU A 237 20.51 -14.61 4.01
CA LEU A 237 21.87 -14.15 4.32
C LEU A 237 22.43 -14.72 5.62
N LYS A 238 21.55 -15.13 6.55
CA LYS A 238 21.93 -15.60 7.89
C LYS A 238 23.01 -16.69 7.93
N PRO A 239 22.99 -17.75 7.10
CA PRO A 239 24.03 -18.77 7.09
C PRO A 239 25.42 -18.25 6.69
N HIS A 240 25.48 -17.10 5.99
CA HIS A 240 26.71 -16.46 5.56
C HIS A 240 27.28 -15.47 6.60
N GLY A 241 26.60 -15.30 7.74
CA GLY A 241 27.00 -14.31 8.75
C GLY A 241 26.79 -12.85 8.30
N LEU A 242 25.96 -12.66 7.27
CA LEU A 242 25.63 -11.36 6.67
C LEU A 242 24.17 -11.00 6.94
N PHE A 243 23.86 -9.71 6.86
CA PHE A 243 22.49 -9.19 6.87
C PHE A 243 22.36 -7.91 6.04
N PHE A 244 21.16 -7.67 5.53
CA PHE A 244 20.72 -6.41 4.96
C PHE A 244 20.25 -5.48 6.09
N PRO A 245 20.87 -4.30 6.26
CA PRO A 245 20.76 -3.51 7.49
C PRO A 245 19.47 -2.70 7.62
N LEU A 246 18.67 -2.55 6.56
CA LEU A 246 17.44 -1.77 6.63
C LEU A 246 16.27 -2.61 7.18
N ASP A 247 15.54 -2.05 8.16
CA ASP A 247 14.49 -2.72 8.92
C ASP A 247 13.15 -1.95 8.94
N PRO A 248 12.52 -1.68 7.77
CA PRO A 248 11.18 -1.09 7.75
C PRO A 248 10.13 -2.07 8.31
N GLY A 249 8.88 -1.62 8.42
CA GLY A 249 7.77 -2.48 8.83
C GLY A 249 7.69 -3.79 8.02
N PRO A 250 7.19 -4.89 8.62
CA PRO A 250 7.06 -6.18 7.95
C PRO A 250 6.27 -6.08 6.64
N GLY A 251 6.67 -6.86 5.64
CA GLY A 251 6.01 -6.91 4.32
C GLY A 251 6.61 -5.97 3.27
N ALA A 252 7.52 -5.07 3.63
CA ALA A 252 8.21 -4.24 2.64
C ALA A 252 9.13 -5.07 1.72
N THR A 253 9.11 -4.73 0.43
CA THR A 253 10.00 -5.32 -0.59
C THR A 253 11.17 -4.41 -0.91
N ILE A 254 12.27 -4.98 -1.38
CA ILE A 254 13.49 -4.23 -1.74
C ILE A 254 13.20 -3.14 -2.79
N GLY A 255 12.32 -3.42 -3.76
CA GLY A 255 11.89 -2.43 -4.75
C GLY A 255 11.14 -1.24 -4.12
N GLY A 256 10.22 -1.50 -3.18
CA GLY A 256 9.50 -0.45 -2.46
C GLY A 256 10.43 0.40 -1.60
N MET A 257 11.40 -0.23 -0.94
CA MET A 257 12.44 0.44 -0.13
C MET A 257 13.27 1.43 -0.97
N CYS A 258 13.69 1.01 -2.17
CA CYS A 258 14.40 1.88 -3.11
C CYS A 258 13.55 3.06 -3.58
N ALA A 259 12.29 2.80 -3.94
CA ALA A 259 11.38 3.83 -4.46
C ALA A 259 11.05 4.92 -3.43
N THR A 260 11.00 4.55 -2.15
CA THR A 260 10.56 5.44 -1.06
C THR A 260 11.68 6.04 -0.24
N ARG A 261 12.95 5.68 -0.54
CA ARG A 261 14.10 6.01 0.31
C ARG A 261 13.83 5.65 1.77
N CYS A 262 13.40 4.41 2.01
CA CYS A 262 13.03 3.99 3.35
C CYS A 262 14.20 4.20 4.34
N SER A 263 13.86 4.57 5.57
CA SER A 263 14.78 4.57 6.69
C SER A 263 14.33 3.53 7.71
N GLY A 264 15.28 3.06 8.50
CA GLY A 264 15.06 2.10 9.57
C GLY A 264 15.86 2.50 10.81
N SER A 265 15.55 1.88 11.94
CA SER A 265 16.27 2.15 13.20
C SER A 265 17.75 1.78 13.09
N LEU A 266 18.07 0.91 12.15
CA LEU A 266 19.42 0.43 11.87
C LEU A 266 20.15 1.22 10.76
N ALA A 267 19.50 2.19 10.13
CA ALA A 267 20.05 2.92 8.98
C ALA A 267 21.21 3.89 9.34
N VAL A 268 21.41 4.22 10.62
CA VAL A 268 22.42 5.20 11.10
C VAL A 268 23.62 4.56 11.80
N SER A 269 23.71 3.22 11.85
CA SER A 269 24.77 2.52 12.60
C SER A 269 25.89 1.91 11.73
N LEU A 270 26.09 2.40 10.50
CA LEU A 270 27.19 2.00 9.61
C LEU A 270 28.27 3.07 9.50
#